data_AF-A0A2E8U9Q3-F1
#
_entry.id   AF-A0A2E8U9Q3-F1
#
_cell.length_a   1.000
_cell.length_b   1.000
_cell.length_c   1.000
_cell.angle_alpha   90.00
_cell.angle_beta   90.00
_cell.angle_gamma   90.00
#
_symmetry.space_group_name_H-M   'P 1'
#
loop_
_entity.id
_entity.type
_entity.pdbx_description
1 polymer ?
#
loop_
_entity_poly.entity_id
_entity_poly.type
_entity_poly.pdbx_seq_one_letter_code
_entity_poly.pdbx_strand_id
1 'polypeptide(L)'
;MRKYIFPGGYIPALSEISKNIEKTGFFITDIEFLGPHYANTLRHWRLRFKKNREIIKSVYDERFCRMWEFYLAASEVAFRYLGMTVYQIQLTKKSGIIPITRDYIEVSKNKIVANKK
;
A
#
# COMPACT_ATOMS: atom_id res chain seq x y z
N MET A 1 5.88 12.93 8.78
CA MET A 1 5.24 11.61 9.00
C MET A 1 4.85 11.40 10.46
N ARG A 2 5.77 11.01 11.37
CA ARG A 2 5.44 10.62 12.75
C ARG A 2 4.79 11.69 13.63
N LYS A 3 5.09 12.98 13.45
CA LYS A 3 4.49 14.05 14.28
C LYS A 3 3.14 14.57 13.78
N TYR A 4 2.92 14.49 12.46
CA TYR A 4 1.88 15.28 11.79
C TYR A 4 0.86 14.48 11.01
N ILE A 5 1.19 13.25 10.59
CA ILE A 5 0.33 12.43 9.72
C ILE A 5 -0.02 11.10 10.39
N PHE A 6 1.01 10.38 10.89
CA PHE A 6 0.84 9.07 11.54
C PHE A 6 1.61 9.00 12.86
N PRO A 7 1.08 9.59 13.96
CA PRO A 7 1.62 9.41 15.30
C PRO A 7 1.70 7.93 15.68
N GLY A 8 2.87 7.48 16.14
CA GLY A 8 3.11 6.06 16.47
C GLY A 8 3.25 5.13 15.25
N GLY A 9 3.20 5.66 14.03
CA GLY A 9 3.30 4.85 12.81
C GLY A 9 4.64 4.13 12.70
N TYR A 10 4.57 2.81 12.51
CA TYR A 10 5.70 1.92 12.27
C TYR A 10 5.46 1.11 10.99
N ILE A 11 6.50 0.96 10.17
CA ILE A 11 6.46 0.15 8.95
C ILE A 11 7.40 -1.03 9.17
N PRO A 12 6.87 -2.24 9.42
CA PRO A 12 7.71 -3.39 9.72
C PRO A 12 8.45 -3.88 8.47
N ALA A 13 9.64 -4.45 8.70
CA ALA A 13 10.36 -5.17 7.66
C ALA A 13 9.67 -6.51 7.36
N LEU A 14 9.87 -7.04 6.16
CA LEU A 14 9.30 -8.34 5.79
C LEU A 14 9.76 -9.46 6.74
N SER A 15 11.02 -9.41 7.19
CA SER A 15 11.60 -10.35 8.15
C SER A 15 10.92 -10.32 9.52
N GLU A 16 10.42 -9.15 9.95
CA GLU A 16 9.67 -9.03 11.19
C GLU A 16 8.27 -9.62 11.05
N ILE A 17 7.63 -9.38 9.89
CA ILE A 17 6.32 -9.94 9.59
C ILE A 17 6.40 -11.47 9.51
N SER A 18 7.33 -12.02 8.71
CA SER A 18 7.44 -13.46 8.48
C SER A 18 7.75 -14.22 9.77
N LYS A 19 8.68 -13.70 10.58
CA LYS A 19 9.03 -14.27 11.89
C LYS A 19 7.84 -14.39 12.83
N ASN A 20 6.92 -13.43 12.80
CA ASN A 20 5.73 -13.48 13.62
C ASN A 20 4.68 -14.44 13.04
N ILE A 21 4.50 -14.47 11.72
CA ILE A 21 3.56 -15.39 11.04
C ILE A 21 3.93 -16.85 11.31
N GLU A 22 5.21 -17.22 11.25
CA GLU A 22 5.66 -18.59 11.50
C GLU A 22 5.21 -19.13 12.87
N LYS A 23 5.10 -18.25 13.88
CA LYS A 23 4.66 -18.62 15.23
C LYS A 23 3.16 -18.84 15.37
N THR A 24 2.37 -18.49 14.34
CA THR A 24 0.90 -18.54 14.39
C THR A 24 0.31 -19.83 13.80
N GLY A 25 1.15 -20.72 13.25
CA GLY A 25 0.70 -21.93 12.56
C GLY A 25 0.12 -21.68 11.16
N PHE A 26 0.30 -20.48 10.61
CA PHE A 26 0.01 -20.18 9.21
C PHE A 26 1.25 -20.39 8.33
N PHE A 27 1.01 -20.83 7.10
CA PHE A 27 2.01 -20.94 6.04
C PHE A 27 1.91 -19.72 5.13
N ILE A 28 3.05 -19.10 4.85
CA ILE A 28 3.15 -18.10 3.78
C ILE A 28 3.18 -18.84 2.45
N THR A 29 2.27 -18.48 1.55
CA THR A 29 2.08 -19.18 0.26
C THR A 29 2.37 -18.32 -0.96
N ASP A 30 2.28 -16.99 -0.83
CA ASP A 30 2.72 -16.03 -1.84
C ASP A 30 2.99 -14.67 -1.16
N ILE A 31 3.87 -13.87 -1.76
CA ILE A 31 4.15 -12.48 -1.36
C ILE A 31 4.24 -11.63 -2.62
N GLU A 32 3.27 -10.74 -2.81
CA GLU A 32 3.24 -9.79 -3.94
C GLU A 32 3.72 -8.40 -3.48
N PHE A 33 4.61 -7.78 -4.27
CA PHE A 33 5.19 -6.48 -4.00
C PHE A 33 4.48 -5.39 -4.81
N LEU A 34 3.77 -4.50 -4.14
CA LEU A 34 2.93 -3.48 -4.75
C LEU A 34 3.47 -2.06 -4.60
N GLY A 35 4.75 -1.89 -4.21
CA GLY A 35 5.40 -0.59 -4.03
C GLY A 35 5.26 0.37 -5.23
N PRO A 36 5.57 -0.06 -6.47
CA PRO A 36 5.40 0.79 -7.66
C PRO A 36 3.95 1.24 -7.90
N HIS A 37 2.98 0.37 -7.61
CA HIS A 37 1.56 0.72 -7.68
C HIS A 37 1.24 1.83 -6.67
N TYR A 38 1.76 1.71 -5.45
CA TYR A 38 1.53 2.72 -4.41
C TYR A 38 2.18 4.07 -4.72
N ALA A 39 3.36 4.07 -5.36
CA ALA A 39 3.95 5.29 -5.90
C ALA A 39 3.04 5.98 -6.93
N ASN A 40 2.37 5.23 -7.81
CA ASN A 40 1.40 5.77 -8.75
C ASN A 40 0.12 6.27 -8.04
N THR A 41 -0.35 5.54 -7.03
CA THR A 41 -1.47 5.99 -6.19
C THR A 41 -1.17 7.35 -5.55
N LEU A 42 -0.01 7.51 -4.92
CA LEU A 42 0.43 8.76 -4.29
C LEU A 42 0.57 9.90 -5.32
N ARG A 43 1.10 9.60 -6.52
CA ARG A 43 1.11 10.56 -7.63
C ARG A 43 -0.29 11.04 -8.00
N HIS A 44 -1.24 10.12 -8.17
CA HIS A 44 -2.62 10.47 -8.52
C HIS A 44 -3.32 11.25 -7.41
N TRP A 45 -3.09 10.91 -6.14
CA TRP A 45 -3.58 11.70 -5.01
C TRP A 45 -2.99 13.10 -5.00
N ARG A 46 -1.68 13.23 -5.21
CA ARG A 46 -1.00 14.54 -5.27
C ARG A 46 -1.53 15.41 -6.40
N LEU A 47 -1.74 14.85 -7.60
CA LEU A 47 -2.30 15.60 -8.74
C LEU A 47 -3.75 16.03 -8.48
N ARG A 48 -4.58 15.16 -7.90
CA ARG A 48 -5.96 15.50 -7.53
C ARG A 48 -6.02 16.54 -6.41
N PHE A 49 -5.13 16.45 -5.42
CA PHE A 49 -4.99 17.46 -4.38
C PHE A 49 -4.61 18.82 -4.98
N LYS A 50 -3.56 18.85 -5.82
CA LYS A 50 -3.10 20.08 -6.49
C LYS A 50 -4.23 20.74 -7.30
N LYS A 51 -5.02 19.94 -8.03
CA LYS A 51 -6.17 20.46 -8.82
C LYS A 51 -7.23 21.13 -7.96
N ASN A 52 -7.43 20.66 -6.72
CA ASN A 52 -8.47 21.14 -5.81
C ASN A 52 -7.91 21.97 -4.65
N ARG A 53 -6.64 22.40 -4.74
CA ARG A 53 -5.90 22.99 -3.62
C ARG A 53 -6.61 24.20 -3.01
N GLU A 54 -7.13 25.11 -3.83
CA GLU A 54 -7.80 26.32 -3.34
C GLU A 54 -9.12 26.01 -2.61
N ILE A 55 -9.87 25.01 -3.07
CA ILE A 55 -11.07 24.52 -2.38
C ILE A 55 -10.68 23.89 -1.03
N ILE A 56 -9.59 23.12 -0.99
CA ILE A 56 -9.14 22.49 0.25
C ILE A 56 -8.63 23.54 1.23
N LYS A 57 -7.91 24.56 0.74
CA LYS A 57 -7.41 25.68 1.55
C LYS A 57 -8.54 26.48 2.19
N SER A 58 -9.70 26.65 1.53
CA SER A 58 -10.84 27.36 2.13
C SER A 58 -11.53 26.58 3.26
N VAL A 59 -11.42 25.25 3.26
CA VAL A 59 -11.94 24.38 4.33
C VAL A 59 -10.94 24.21 5.48
N TYR A 60 -9.65 24.22 5.15
CA TYR A 60 -8.55 24.09 6.11
C TYR A 60 -7.75 25.40 6.16
N ASP A 61 -6.43 25.33 5.98
CA ASP A 61 -5.56 26.50 5.90
C ASP A 61 -4.35 26.23 4.99
N GLU A 62 -3.57 27.28 4.77
CA GLU A 62 -2.34 27.21 3.97
C GLU A 62 -1.29 26.27 4.61
N ARG A 63 -1.25 26.21 5.95
CA ARG A 63 -0.31 25.37 6.69
C ARG A 63 -0.57 23.88 6.44
N PHE A 64 -1.84 23.47 6.51
CA PHE A 64 -2.30 22.13 6.19
C PHE A 64 -1.98 21.77 4.75
N CYS A 65 -2.27 22.68 3.81
CA CYS A 65 -2.02 22.43 2.40
C CYS A 65 -0.54 22.13 2.13
N ARG A 66 0.37 22.97 2.65
CA ARG A 66 1.82 22.74 2.51
C ARG A 66 2.29 21.44 3.14
N MET A 67 1.75 21.13 4.33
CA MET A 67 2.07 19.88 5.02
C MET A 67 1.63 18.65 4.20
N TRP A 68 0.42 18.69 3.64
CA TRP A 68 -0.15 17.59 2.88
C TRP A 68 0.52 17.39 1.53
N GLU A 69 0.85 18.48 0.84
CA GLU A 69 1.65 18.46 -0.40
C GLU A 69 3.02 17.80 -0.17
N PHE A 70 3.71 18.23 0.90
CA PHE A 70 4.99 17.66 1.28
C PHE A 70 4.86 16.17 1.61
N TYR A 71 3.84 15.78 2.37
CA TYR A 71 3.57 14.38 2.70
C TYR A 71 3.39 13.53 1.44
N LEU A 72 2.52 13.93 0.52
CA LEU A 72 2.23 13.16 -0.68
C LEU A 72 3.45 13.06 -1.60
N ALA A 73 4.20 14.15 -1.78
CA ALA A 73 5.41 14.15 -2.60
C ALA A 73 6.53 13.31 -2.00
N ALA A 74 6.82 13.48 -0.70
CA ALA A 74 7.86 12.72 -0.02
C ALA A 74 7.52 11.22 0.03
N SER A 75 6.26 10.88 0.25
CA SER A 75 5.81 9.49 0.22
C SER A 75 5.93 8.90 -1.20
N GLU A 76 5.52 9.63 -2.24
CA GLU A 76 5.69 9.19 -3.64
C GLU A 76 7.17 8.85 -3.92
N VAL A 77 8.09 9.74 -3.53
CA VAL A 77 9.54 9.52 -3.67
C VAL A 77 10.00 8.29 -2.90
N ALA A 78 9.52 8.11 -1.67
CA ALA A 78 9.95 7.00 -0.84
C ALA A 78 9.57 5.62 -1.42
N PHE A 79 8.36 5.50 -1.97
CA PHE A 79 7.94 4.28 -2.68
C PHE A 79 8.58 4.11 -4.06
N ARG A 80 8.89 5.23 -4.75
CA ARG A 80 9.44 5.17 -6.11
C ARG A 80 10.96 4.93 -6.13
N TYR A 81 11.68 5.44 -5.14
CA TYR A 81 13.15 5.51 -5.19
C TYR A 81 13.85 5.04 -3.91
N LEU A 82 13.17 4.99 -2.76
CA LEU A 82 13.81 4.71 -1.46
C LEU A 82 13.46 3.33 -0.89
N GLY A 83 12.93 2.42 -1.72
CA GLY A 83 12.69 1.03 -1.35
C GLY A 83 11.50 0.79 -0.42
N MET A 84 10.64 1.79 -0.16
CA MET A 84 9.36 1.52 0.51
C MET A 84 8.46 0.68 -0.39
N THR A 85 7.71 -0.24 0.22
CA THR A 85 6.81 -1.14 -0.52
C THR A 85 5.53 -1.41 0.25
N VAL A 86 4.56 -1.99 -0.46
CA VAL A 86 3.36 -2.58 0.10
C VAL A 86 3.44 -4.08 -0.17
N TYR A 87 3.31 -4.88 0.87
CA TYR A 87 3.22 -6.34 0.74
C TYR A 87 1.77 -6.77 0.73
N GLN A 88 1.40 -7.61 -0.22
CA GLN A 88 0.22 -8.45 -0.12
C GLN A 88 0.69 -9.88 0.16
N ILE A 89 0.37 -10.40 1.35
CA ILE A 89 0.85 -11.70 1.81
C ILE A 89 -0.32 -12.69 1.84
N GLN A 90 -0.19 -13.80 1.14
CA GLN A 90 -1.19 -14.86 1.14
C GLN A 90 -0.82 -15.94 2.17
N LEU A 91 -1.78 -16.24 3.06
CA LEU A 91 -1.60 -17.18 4.16
C LEU A 91 -2.61 -18.32 4.11
N THR A 92 -2.18 -19.52 4.49
CA THR A 92 -3.07 -20.69 4.68
C THR A 92 -2.77 -21.40 6.01
N LYS A 93 -3.77 -22.11 6.56
CA LYS A 93 -3.56 -22.95 7.77
C LYS A 93 -3.13 -24.38 7.46
N LYS A 94 -3.24 -24.81 6.20
CA LYS A 94 -2.87 -26.16 5.76
C LYS A 94 -2.10 -26.07 4.46
N SER A 95 -1.10 -26.94 4.34
CA SER A 95 -0.38 -27.16 3.09
C SER A 95 -1.30 -27.78 2.03
N GLY A 96 -1.04 -27.52 0.76
CA GLY A 96 -1.73 -28.15 -0.38
C GLY A 96 -3.14 -27.64 -0.68
N ILE A 97 -3.65 -26.61 0.01
CA ILE A 97 -4.98 -26.02 -0.30
C ILE A 97 -4.92 -25.17 -1.57
N ILE A 98 -3.79 -24.51 -1.84
CA ILE A 98 -3.62 -23.68 -3.03
C ILE A 98 -3.15 -24.52 -4.21
N PRO A 99 -3.56 -24.20 -5.44
CA PRO A 99 -3.00 -24.81 -6.65
C PRO A 99 -1.48 -24.64 -6.71
N ILE A 100 -0.80 -25.59 -7.35
CA ILE A 100 0.67 -25.59 -7.49
C ILE A 100 1.15 -24.37 -8.31
N THR A 101 0.37 -23.95 -9.32
CA THR A 101 0.65 -22.75 -10.11
C THR A 101 -0.21 -21.57 -9.66
N ARG A 102 0.25 -20.35 -9.94
CA ARG A 102 -0.40 -19.11 -9.49
C ARG A 102 -1.49 -18.58 -10.42
N ASP A 103 -1.85 -19.32 -11.47
CA ASP A 103 -2.80 -18.88 -12.51
C ASP A 103 -4.19 -18.56 -11.93
N TYR A 104 -4.56 -19.21 -10.82
CA TYR A 104 -5.81 -18.94 -10.12
C TYR A 104 -5.92 -17.49 -9.61
N ILE A 105 -4.79 -16.82 -9.35
CA ILE A 105 -4.77 -15.40 -8.95
C ILE A 105 -5.29 -14.55 -10.11
N GLU A 106 -4.80 -14.79 -11.33
CA GLU A 106 -5.22 -14.06 -12.52
C GLU A 106 -6.67 -14.36 -12.90
N VAL A 107 -7.07 -15.63 -12.84
CA VAL A 107 -8.48 -16.03 -13.02
C VAL A 107 -9.39 -15.32 -12.02
N SER A 108 -8.97 -15.22 -10.76
CA SER A 108 -9.73 -14.55 -9.70
C SER A 108 -9.80 -13.04 -9.93
N LYS A 109 -8.69 -12.40 -10.33
CA LYS A 109 -8.63 -10.99 -10.71
C LYS A 109 -9.63 -10.69 -11.84
N ASN A 110 -9.63 -11.50 -12.90
CA ASN A 110 -10.52 -11.32 -14.05
C ASN A 110 -12.01 -11.49 -13.71
N LYS A 111 -12.35 -12.46 -12.84
CA LYS A 111 -13.72 -12.61 -12.32
C LYS A 111 -14.19 -11.37 -11.55
N ILE A 112 -13.34 -10.80 -10.71
CA ILE A 112 -13.68 -9.58 -9.94
C ILE A 112 -13.92 -8.40 -10.89
N VAL A 113 -13.11 -8.24 -11.93
CA VAL A 113 -13.28 -7.17 -12.92
C VAL A 113 -14.56 -7.35 -13.73
N ALA A 114 -14.88 -8.59 -14.12
CA ALA A 114 -16.12 -8.89 -14.85
C ALA A 114 -17.38 -8.55 -14.03
N ASN A 115 -17.36 -8.78 -12.71
CA ASN A 115 -18.48 -8.53 -11.81
C ASN A 115 -18.66 -7.05 -11.40
N LYS A 116 -17.75 -6.15 -11.82
CA LYS A 116 -17.83 -4.70 -11.55
C LYS A 116 -18.45 -3.90 -12.69
N LYS A 117 -18.82 -4.56 -13.79
CA LYS A 117 -19.65 -3.99 -14.86
C LYS A 117 -21.12 -4.32 -14.61
#